data_AF-A0A1J4RPT0-F1
#
_entry.id   AF-A0A1J4RPT0-F1
#
_cell.length_a   1.000
_cell.length_b   1.000
_cell.length_c   1.000
_cell.angle_alpha   90.00
_cell.angle_beta   90.00
_cell.angle_gamma   90.00
#
_symmetry.space_group_name_H-M   'P 1'
#
loop_
_entity.id
_entity.type
_entity.pdbx_description
1 polymer ?
#
loop_
_entity_poly.entity_id
_entity_poly.type
_entity_poly.pdbx_seq_one_letter_code
_entity_poly.pdbx_strand_id
1 'polypeptide(L)'
;MQKRPVQIALFVFLLLVSSLACNALNEIVTTPTPFDVIPYPVTIPPPPTRDPSLPPRWIEFERALASVLLGSSANSVPDVSRDQGLCEWEFWGQKGEQVYVWAECVNQAGTAVSAPAVIFLGEDGHIQAVVMPQEGWGNIEELFPDPVLPLIYGNAFDAEAAMQRLEQRLKDPSIPPLIVEQGTEMPMPD
;
A
#
# COMPACT_ATOMS: atom_id res chain seq x y z
N MET A 1 27.51 -53.36 -14.94
CA MET A 1 28.25 -52.53 -15.91
C MET A 1 27.24 -51.53 -16.44
N GLN A 2 27.31 -50.21 -16.22
CA GLN A 2 28.40 -49.31 -16.56
C GLN A 2 28.25 -48.01 -15.75
N LYS A 3 29.31 -47.65 -15.03
CA LYS A 3 29.47 -46.37 -14.30
C LYS A 3 29.85 -45.29 -15.32
N ARG A 4 29.28 -44.08 -15.21
CA ARG A 4 29.94 -42.84 -15.63
C ARG A 4 29.67 -41.73 -14.61
N PRO A 5 30.65 -41.42 -13.74
CA PRO A 5 30.73 -40.18 -12.98
C PRO A 5 31.44 -39.11 -13.84
N VAL A 6 31.67 -37.93 -13.26
CA VAL A 6 32.46 -36.80 -13.79
C VAL A 6 31.63 -35.70 -14.47
N GLN A 7 30.94 -34.91 -13.64
CA GLN A 7 30.61 -33.51 -13.97
C GLN A 7 30.52 -32.63 -12.69
N ILE A 8 31.33 -32.95 -11.68
CA ILE A 8 31.41 -32.24 -10.38
C ILE A 8 32.85 -31.73 -10.18
N ALA A 9 33.47 -31.17 -11.22
CA ALA A 9 34.86 -30.70 -11.15
C ALA A 9 35.13 -29.37 -11.88
N LEU A 10 34.08 -28.64 -12.29
CA LEU A 10 34.23 -27.31 -12.90
C LEU A 10 33.71 -26.16 -12.03
N PHE A 11 33.11 -26.45 -10.88
CA PHE A 11 32.43 -25.46 -10.03
C PHE A 11 33.28 -24.89 -8.88
N VAL A 12 34.50 -25.39 -8.66
CA VAL A 12 35.32 -25.03 -7.48
C VAL A 12 36.55 -24.17 -7.84
N PHE A 13 36.89 -24.01 -9.12
CA PHE A 13 38.15 -23.38 -9.51
C PHE A 13 38.05 -21.93 -10.04
N LEU A 14 36.85 -21.35 -10.16
CA LEU A 14 36.66 -20.09 -10.90
C LEU A 14 35.97 -18.94 -10.15
N LEU A 15 35.78 -19.03 -8.83
CA LEU A 15 35.38 -17.87 -8.01
C LEU A 15 36.23 -17.75 -6.72
N LEU A 16 37.49 -18.18 -6.79
CA LEU A 16 38.50 -18.04 -5.73
C LEU A 16 39.57 -16.99 -6.06
N VAL A 17 39.38 -16.16 -7.10
CA VAL A 17 40.37 -15.15 -7.52
C VAL A 17 39.67 -13.83 -7.89
N SER A 18 39.11 -13.15 -6.90
CA SER A 18 38.89 -11.68 -6.98
C SER A 18 39.20 -11.01 -5.66
N SER A 19 40.22 -11.55 -4.97
CA SER A 19 40.92 -10.89 -3.88
C SER A 19 42.00 -9.99 -4.48
N LEU A 20 41.62 -8.90 -5.16
CA LEU A 20 42.55 -7.81 -5.41
C LEU A 20 42.25 -6.68 -4.43
N ALA A 21 43.02 -6.71 -3.35
CA ALA A 21 43.28 -5.57 -2.49
C ALA A 21 43.73 -4.38 -3.34
N CYS A 22 42.89 -3.35 -3.43
CA CYS A 22 43.32 -2.03 -3.83
C CYS A 22 43.76 -1.29 -2.56
N ASN A 23 45.07 -1.23 -2.36
CA ASN A 23 45.70 -0.45 -1.30
C ASN A 23 45.54 1.05 -1.54
N ALA A 24 45.28 1.76 -0.43
CA ALA A 24 45.85 3.05 -0.05
C ALA A 24 45.82 4.20 -1.08
N LEU A 25 44.87 5.11 -0.89
CA LEU A 25 45.16 6.54 -0.93
C LEU A 25 44.76 7.15 0.41
N ASN A 26 45.81 7.46 1.18
CA ASN A 26 45.76 8.13 2.46
C ASN A 26 45.56 9.62 2.17
N GLU A 27 44.31 10.07 2.01
CA GLU A 27 44.03 11.50 2.01
C GLU A 27 44.00 11.98 3.46
N ILE A 28 45.00 12.79 3.81
CA ILE A 28 45.06 13.52 5.07
C ILE A 28 43.98 14.60 5.00
N VAL A 29 42.74 14.22 5.33
CA VAL A 29 41.65 15.17 5.56
C VAL A 29 41.97 15.90 6.84
N THR A 30 42.29 17.19 6.70
CA THR A 30 42.48 18.10 7.82
C THR A 30 41.10 18.36 8.40
N THR A 31 40.73 17.60 9.43
CA THR A 31 39.45 17.77 10.13
C THR A 31 39.43 19.17 10.76
N PRO A 32 38.50 20.05 10.36
CA PRO A 32 38.31 21.32 11.05
C PRO A 32 37.87 21.04 12.49
N THR A 33 38.43 21.85 13.40
CA THR A 33 38.18 21.88 14.84
C THR A 33 36.74 21.55 15.24
N PRO A 34 36.55 20.77 16.33
CA PRO A 34 35.23 20.54 16.88
C PRO A 34 34.68 21.88 17.37
N PHE A 35 33.77 22.46 16.58
CA PHE A 35 32.80 23.36 17.16
C PHE A 35 31.94 22.50 18.07
N ASP A 36 31.98 22.80 19.37
CA ASP A 36 31.01 22.35 20.36
C ASP A 36 29.62 22.82 19.92
N VAL A 37 29.01 22.10 18.98
CA VAL A 37 27.60 22.24 18.65
C VAL A 37 26.87 21.63 19.83
N ILE A 38 26.48 22.48 20.78
CA ILE A 38 25.54 22.12 21.83
C ILE A 38 24.35 21.46 21.11
N PRO A 39 24.06 20.17 21.37
CA PRO A 39 22.89 19.54 20.78
C PRO A 39 21.67 20.22 21.39
N TYR A 40 21.08 21.17 20.66
CA TYR A 40 19.74 21.61 20.97
C TYR A 40 18.86 20.37 20.92
N PRO A 41 18.04 20.09 21.95
CA PRO A 41 17.07 19.01 21.87
C PRO A 41 16.15 19.33 20.69
N VAL A 42 16.30 18.57 19.60
CA VAL A 42 15.38 18.62 18.47
C VAL A 42 14.04 18.21 19.05
N THR A 43 13.17 19.19 19.26
CA THR A 43 11.81 18.95 19.72
C THR A 43 11.05 18.48 18.49
N ILE A 44 11.08 17.17 18.22
CA ILE A 44 10.28 16.58 17.15
C ILE A 44 8.82 16.87 17.53
N PRO A 45 8.07 17.62 16.70
CA PRO A 45 6.66 17.85 16.98
C PRO A 45 5.98 16.47 17.12
N PRO A 46 5.13 16.29 18.13
CA PRO A 46 4.42 15.03 18.27
C PRO A 46 3.66 14.75 16.97
N PRO A 47 3.60 13.49 16.51
CA PRO A 47 2.81 13.15 15.35
C PRO A 47 1.39 13.69 15.53
N PRO A 48 0.75 14.17 14.46
CA PRO A 48 -0.60 14.74 14.54
C PRO A 48 -1.52 13.74 15.23
N THR A 49 -2.00 14.11 16.43
CA THR A 49 -2.85 13.24 17.24
C THR A 49 -4.29 13.44 16.77
N ARG A 50 -4.86 12.41 16.14
CA ARG A 50 -6.25 12.44 15.66
C ARG A 50 -7.20 12.54 16.85
N ASP A 51 -8.28 13.32 16.69
CA ASP A 51 -9.33 13.43 17.70
C ASP A 51 -9.96 12.03 17.93
N PRO A 52 -9.91 11.49 19.17
CA PRO A 52 -10.49 10.19 19.48
C PRO A 52 -12.02 10.15 19.34
N SER A 53 -12.69 11.29 19.18
CA SER A 53 -14.13 11.37 18.89
C SER A 53 -14.47 11.03 17.43
N LEU A 54 -13.47 11.05 16.53
CA LEU A 54 -13.66 10.70 15.12
C LEU A 54 -13.77 9.17 14.94
N PRO A 55 -14.59 8.71 13.97
CA PRO A 55 -14.67 7.28 13.66
C PRO A 55 -13.29 6.74 13.28
N PRO A 56 -12.96 5.48 13.61
CA PRO A 56 -11.72 4.84 13.20
C PRO A 56 -11.38 5.11 11.73
N ARG A 57 -10.11 5.39 11.45
CA ARG A 57 -9.71 5.91 10.13
C ARG A 57 -10.02 4.97 8.98
N TRP A 58 -9.94 3.66 9.22
CA TRP A 58 -10.32 2.66 8.22
C TRP A 58 -11.79 2.78 7.78
N ILE A 59 -12.70 3.31 8.62
CA ILE A 59 -14.11 3.55 8.23
C ILE A 59 -14.19 4.66 7.18
N GLU A 60 -13.31 5.67 7.27
CA GLU A 60 -13.22 6.74 6.27
C GLU A 60 -12.75 6.19 4.92
N PHE A 61 -11.71 5.34 4.94
CA PHE A 61 -11.20 4.64 3.76
C PHE A 61 -12.25 3.75 3.11
N GLU A 62 -12.91 2.88 3.90
CA GLU A 62 -13.95 1.98 3.40
C GLU A 62 -15.10 2.75 2.74
N ARG A 63 -15.59 3.80 3.40
CA ARG A 63 -16.69 4.62 2.85
C ARG A 63 -16.28 5.30 1.55
N ALA A 64 -15.07 5.84 1.49
CA ALA A 64 -14.58 6.51 0.29
C ALA A 64 -14.43 5.51 -0.88
N LEU A 65 -13.83 4.35 -0.64
CA LEU A 65 -13.69 3.28 -1.63
C LEU A 65 -15.05 2.76 -2.10
N ALA A 66 -15.94 2.40 -1.19
CA ALA A 66 -17.27 1.90 -1.51
C ALA A 66 -18.06 2.92 -2.35
N SER A 67 -17.99 4.21 -2.01
CA SER A 67 -18.72 5.24 -2.73
C SER A 67 -18.27 5.40 -4.19
N VAL A 68 -16.99 5.17 -4.49
CA VAL A 68 -16.48 5.25 -5.88
C VAL A 68 -16.66 3.93 -6.62
N LEU A 69 -16.23 2.81 -6.03
CA LEU A 69 -16.24 1.51 -6.71
C LEU A 69 -17.67 1.03 -6.98
N LEU A 70 -18.60 1.22 -6.04
CA LEU A 70 -19.99 0.78 -6.17
C LEU A 70 -20.92 1.91 -6.65
N GLY A 71 -20.53 3.18 -6.47
CA GLY A 71 -21.32 4.35 -6.88
C GLY A 71 -21.20 4.73 -8.35
N SER A 72 -20.33 4.07 -9.12
CA SER A 72 -20.31 4.14 -10.59
C SER A 72 -21.62 3.64 -11.24
N SER A 73 -22.51 3.00 -10.48
CA SER A 73 -23.94 2.95 -10.76
C SER A 73 -24.57 4.34 -10.59
N ALA A 74 -24.42 5.19 -11.62
CA ALA A 74 -24.77 6.61 -11.68
C ALA A 74 -26.26 7.00 -11.44
N ASN A 75 -27.07 6.21 -10.72
CA ASN A 75 -28.51 6.46 -10.54
C ASN A 75 -29.07 6.09 -9.14
N SER A 76 -28.28 6.15 -8.06
CA SER A 76 -28.80 5.85 -6.72
C SER A 76 -28.80 7.08 -5.80
N VAL A 77 -30.02 7.51 -5.50
CA VAL A 77 -30.47 8.59 -4.60
C VAL A 77 -29.81 8.54 -3.21
N PRO A 78 -29.63 9.69 -2.52
CA PRO A 78 -29.05 9.79 -1.19
C PRO A 78 -30.03 9.28 -0.12
N ASP A 79 -30.18 7.96 0.03
CA ASP A 79 -30.76 7.38 1.24
C ASP A 79 -29.68 6.62 2.01
N VAL A 80 -28.95 7.41 2.79
CA VAL A 80 -27.87 7.01 3.68
C VAL A 80 -28.48 6.23 4.85
N SER A 81 -28.76 4.94 4.69
CA SER A 81 -28.98 4.10 5.89
C SER A 81 -28.78 2.59 5.77
N ARG A 82 -28.77 1.95 4.59
CA ARG A 82 -28.61 0.47 4.51
C ARG A 82 -27.79 -0.12 3.35
N ASP A 83 -27.36 0.69 2.38
CA ASP A 83 -26.59 0.23 1.21
C ASP A 83 -25.09 0.54 1.30
N GLN A 84 -24.53 0.52 2.51
CA GLN A 84 -23.10 0.78 2.72
C GLN A 84 -22.30 -0.40 2.17
N GLY A 85 -21.61 -0.17 1.06
CA GLY A 85 -20.65 -1.13 0.56
C GLY A 85 -19.58 -1.42 1.61
N LEU A 86 -19.23 -2.68 1.75
CA LEU A 86 -18.07 -3.14 2.51
C LEU A 86 -16.91 -3.29 1.55
N CYS A 87 -15.70 -2.97 1.97
CA CYS A 87 -14.52 -3.14 1.15
C CYS A 87 -13.41 -3.87 1.91
N GLU A 88 -12.65 -4.67 1.19
CA GLU A 88 -11.32 -5.11 1.59
C GLU A 88 -10.32 -4.44 0.65
N TRP A 89 -9.14 -4.09 1.18
CA TRP A 89 -8.12 -3.44 0.38
C TRP A 89 -6.73 -3.69 0.92
N GLU A 90 -5.74 -3.48 0.06
CA GLU A 90 -4.31 -3.52 0.38
C GLU A 90 -3.65 -2.19 0.00
N PHE A 91 -2.71 -1.71 0.84
CA PHE A 91 -1.84 -0.60 0.46
C PHE A 91 -0.65 -1.10 -0.35
N TRP A 92 -0.45 -0.54 -1.53
CA TRP A 92 0.63 -0.91 -2.45
C TRP A 92 1.73 0.15 -2.53
N GLY A 93 1.50 1.31 -1.94
CA GLY A 93 2.50 2.35 -1.77
C GLY A 93 1.88 3.70 -1.49
N GLN A 94 2.74 4.68 -1.27
CA GLN A 94 2.36 6.07 -1.10
C GLN A 94 3.39 6.98 -1.76
N LYS A 95 2.94 8.12 -2.29
CA LYS A 95 3.79 9.19 -2.80
C LYS A 95 3.18 10.53 -2.42
N GLY A 96 3.67 11.12 -1.33
CA GLY A 96 3.09 12.34 -0.77
C GLY A 96 1.64 12.09 -0.33
N GLU A 97 0.71 12.85 -0.89
CA GLU A 97 -0.74 12.75 -0.60
C GLU A 97 -1.45 11.60 -1.31
N GLN A 98 -0.77 10.87 -2.20
CA GLN A 98 -1.37 9.80 -3.00
C GLN A 98 -1.08 8.44 -2.39
N VAL A 99 -2.14 7.70 -2.05
CA VAL A 99 -2.07 6.33 -1.55
C VAL A 99 -2.61 5.40 -2.63
N TYR A 100 -1.80 4.42 -3.05
CA TYR A 100 -2.16 3.47 -4.08
C TYR A 100 -2.68 2.19 -3.43
N VAL A 101 -3.86 1.74 -3.85
CA VAL A 101 -4.52 0.57 -3.29
C VAL A 101 -5.05 -0.34 -4.39
N TRP A 102 -5.22 -1.62 -4.04
CA TRP A 102 -6.23 -2.46 -4.67
C TRP A 102 -7.37 -2.68 -3.69
N ALA A 103 -8.60 -2.57 -4.16
CA ALA A 103 -9.80 -2.74 -3.33
C ALA A 103 -10.81 -3.66 -4.00
N GLU A 104 -11.48 -4.46 -3.18
CA GLU A 104 -12.63 -5.26 -3.54
C GLU A 104 -13.80 -4.86 -2.63
N CYS A 105 -14.90 -4.41 -3.24
CA CYS A 105 -16.06 -3.91 -2.53
C CYS A 105 -17.31 -4.70 -2.91
N VAL A 106 -18.20 -4.94 -1.94
CA VAL A 106 -19.50 -5.57 -2.13
C VAL A 106 -20.61 -4.81 -1.42
N ASN A 107 -21.84 -4.87 -1.93
CA ASN A 107 -23.03 -4.40 -1.21
C ASN A 107 -24.01 -5.54 -0.91
N GLN A 108 -25.03 -5.25 -0.09
CA GLN A 108 -26.08 -6.19 0.30
C GLN A 108 -26.92 -6.71 -0.89
N ALA A 109 -26.95 -5.96 -2.01
CA ALA A 109 -27.61 -6.38 -3.24
C ALA A 109 -26.78 -7.42 -4.05
N GLY A 110 -25.57 -7.75 -3.59
CA GLY A 110 -24.67 -8.69 -4.26
C GLY A 110 -23.88 -8.07 -5.42
N THR A 111 -23.87 -6.73 -5.55
CA THR A 111 -22.96 -6.05 -6.48
C THR A 111 -21.56 -6.15 -5.92
N ALA A 112 -20.60 -6.56 -6.73
CA ALA A 112 -19.18 -6.67 -6.38
C ALA A 112 -18.32 -5.97 -7.44
N VAL A 113 -17.31 -5.21 -6.99
CA VAL A 113 -16.34 -4.53 -7.86
C VAL A 113 -14.96 -4.69 -7.25
N SER A 114 -14.00 -5.11 -8.07
CA SER A 114 -12.58 -5.24 -7.68
C SER A 114 -11.74 -4.43 -8.65
N ALA A 115 -11.00 -3.46 -8.14
CA ALA A 115 -10.21 -2.53 -8.95
C ALA A 115 -9.10 -1.86 -8.13
N PRO A 116 -7.99 -1.46 -8.76
CA PRO A 116 -7.04 -0.54 -8.15
C PRO A 116 -7.64 0.87 -8.11
N ALA A 117 -7.23 1.62 -7.10
CA ALA A 117 -7.61 3.00 -6.92
C ALA A 117 -6.46 3.82 -6.34
N VAL A 118 -6.54 5.12 -6.54
CA VAL A 118 -5.69 6.12 -5.90
C VAL A 118 -6.55 6.90 -4.92
N ILE A 119 -6.13 6.94 -3.66
CA ILE A 119 -6.75 7.75 -2.61
C ILE A 119 -5.89 9.01 -2.46
N PHE A 120 -6.52 10.18 -2.58
CA PHE A 120 -5.89 11.47 -2.36
C PHE A 120 -6.21 11.96 -0.95
N LEU A 121 -5.18 12.12 -0.14
CA LEU A 121 -5.26 12.68 1.20
C LEU A 121 -5.09 14.20 1.15
N GLY A 122 -5.73 14.93 2.05
CA GLY A 122 -5.40 16.33 2.32
C GLY A 122 -4.24 16.44 3.30
N GLU A 123 -3.70 17.65 3.47
CA GLU A 123 -2.65 17.96 4.45
C GLU A 123 -3.05 17.59 5.89
N ASP A 124 -4.35 17.60 6.19
CA ASP A 124 -4.95 17.20 7.47
C ASP A 124 -5.12 15.67 7.63
N GLY A 125 -4.76 14.91 6.59
CA GLY A 125 -4.89 13.46 6.52
C GLY A 125 -6.31 12.96 6.20
N HIS A 126 -7.26 13.85 5.94
CA HIS A 126 -8.60 13.46 5.50
C HIS A 126 -8.61 13.05 4.02
N ILE A 127 -9.51 12.14 3.66
CA ILE A 127 -9.66 11.73 2.26
C ILE A 127 -10.36 12.83 1.47
N GLN A 128 -9.69 13.35 0.45
CA GLN A 128 -10.22 14.35 -0.47
C GLN A 128 -10.90 13.70 -1.67
N ALA A 129 -10.31 12.63 -2.22
CA ALA A 129 -10.85 11.94 -3.38
C ALA A 129 -10.38 10.48 -3.47
N VAL A 130 -11.13 9.68 -4.22
CA VAL A 130 -10.73 8.35 -4.68
C VAL A 130 -10.92 8.31 -6.19
N VAL A 131 -9.92 7.81 -6.91
CA VAL A 131 -9.92 7.73 -8.38
C VAL A 131 -9.58 6.31 -8.80
N MET A 132 -10.41 5.73 -9.66
CA MET A 132 -10.17 4.44 -10.32
C MET A 132 -9.78 4.65 -11.79
N PRO A 133 -9.10 3.69 -12.44
CA PRO A 133 -8.90 3.71 -13.88
C PRO A 133 -10.21 3.89 -14.65
N GLN A 134 -10.12 4.53 -15.80
CA GLN A 134 -11.19 4.54 -16.80
C GLN A 134 -11.50 3.11 -17.25
N GLU A 135 -12.72 2.92 -17.76
CA GLU A 135 -13.15 1.63 -18.29
C GLU A 135 -12.11 1.06 -19.28
N GLY A 136 -11.82 -0.24 -19.13
CA GLY A 136 -10.80 -0.89 -19.94
C GLY A 136 -9.35 -0.49 -19.63
N TRP A 137 -9.09 0.11 -18.46
CA TRP A 137 -7.74 0.43 -17.96
C TRP A 137 -7.02 1.57 -18.69
N GLY A 138 -7.76 2.42 -19.41
CA GLY A 138 -7.19 3.35 -20.41
C GLY A 138 -6.19 4.41 -19.90
N ASN A 139 -6.15 4.68 -18.59
CA ASN A 139 -5.23 5.66 -17.98
C ASN A 139 -4.43 5.07 -16.81
N ILE A 140 -4.19 3.75 -16.81
CA ILE A 140 -3.55 3.08 -15.68
C ILE A 140 -2.09 3.53 -15.47
N GLU A 141 -1.29 3.71 -16.52
CA GLU A 141 0.09 4.21 -16.41
C GLU A 141 0.17 5.69 -15.99
N GLU A 142 -0.89 6.46 -16.22
CA GLU A 142 -0.96 7.86 -15.78
C GLU A 142 -1.30 7.96 -14.30
N LEU A 143 -2.14 7.04 -13.80
CA LEU A 143 -2.61 7.03 -12.42
C LEU A 143 -1.63 6.35 -11.45
N PHE A 144 -0.91 5.32 -11.89
CA PHE A 144 -0.10 4.49 -11.00
C PHE A 144 1.40 4.56 -11.35
N PRO A 145 2.28 4.74 -10.36
CA PRO A 145 3.71 4.84 -10.59
C PRO A 145 4.33 3.47 -10.92
N ASP A 146 5.51 3.48 -11.54
CA ASP A 146 6.25 2.29 -11.97
C ASP A 146 6.35 1.16 -10.92
N PRO A 147 6.54 1.41 -9.61
CA PRO A 147 6.60 0.32 -8.62
C PRO A 147 5.26 -0.39 -8.39
N VAL A 148 4.13 0.26 -8.69
CA VAL A 148 2.77 -0.26 -8.45
C VAL A 148 2.23 -1.01 -9.67
N LEU A 149 2.60 -0.59 -10.88
CA LEU A 149 2.13 -1.22 -12.13
C LEU A 149 2.37 -2.75 -12.20
N PRO A 150 3.53 -3.30 -11.79
CA PRO A 150 3.73 -4.74 -11.75
C PRO A 150 2.78 -5.49 -10.80
N LEU A 151 2.33 -4.86 -9.71
CA LEU A 151 1.37 -5.45 -8.77
C LEU A 151 -0.02 -5.57 -9.41
N ILE A 152 -0.44 -4.53 -10.14
CA ILE A 152 -1.69 -4.54 -10.91
C ILE A 152 -1.63 -5.63 -11.98
N TYR A 153 -0.63 -5.59 -12.86
CA TYR A 153 -0.52 -6.54 -13.98
C TYR A 153 -0.27 -7.98 -13.52
N GLY A 154 0.33 -8.15 -12.34
CA GLY A 154 0.56 -9.44 -11.71
C GLY A 154 -0.65 -10.01 -10.97
N ASN A 155 -1.75 -9.25 -10.82
CA ASN A 155 -2.88 -9.60 -9.95
C ASN A 155 -2.43 -9.96 -8.53
N ALA A 156 -1.61 -9.09 -7.93
CA ALA A 156 -0.97 -9.37 -6.63
C ALA A 156 -1.95 -9.38 -5.44
N PHE A 157 -3.13 -8.79 -5.59
CA PHE A 157 -4.15 -8.70 -4.55
C PHE A 157 -4.73 -10.09 -4.20
N ASP A 158 -4.81 -10.41 -2.91
CA ASP A 158 -5.44 -11.65 -2.45
C ASP A 158 -6.97 -11.56 -2.47
N ALA A 159 -7.54 -11.62 -3.67
CA ALA A 159 -8.99 -11.54 -3.90
C ALA A 159 -9.76 -12.68 -3.20
N GLU A 160 -9.14 -13.85 -3.03
CA GLU A 160 -9.80 -14.97 -2.33
C GLU A 160 -9.96 -14.64 -0.83
N ALA A 161 -8.89 -14.20 -0.17
CA ALA A 161 -8.96 -13.80 1.22
C ALA A 161 -9.90 -12.60 1.43
N ALA A 162 -9.86 -11.61 0.52
CA ALA A 162 -10.74 -10.46 0.53
C ALA A 162 -12.22 -10.88 0.46
N MET A 163 -12.60 -11.71 -0.52
CA MET A 163 -13.98 -12.18 -0.66
C MET A 163 -14.43 -13.03 0.53
N GLN A 164 -13.59 -13.92 1.05
CA GLN A 164 -13.90 -14.68 2.25
C GLN A 164 -14.18 -13.76 3.45
N ARG A 165 -13.41 -12.69 3.63
CA ARG A 165 -13.66 -11.70 4.69
C ARG A 165 -14.95 -10.93 4.42
N LEU A 166 -15.21 -10.49 3.20
CA LEU A 166 -16.44 -9.77 2.85
C LEU A 166 -17.69 -10.61 3.11
N GLU A 167 -17.68 -11.90 2.82
CA GLU A 167 -18.78 -12.80 3.16
C GLU A 167 -19.04 -12.92 4.67
N GLN A 168 -17.99 -12.87 5.49
CA GLN A 168 -18.12 -12.83 6.95
C GLN A 168 -18.71 -11.50 7.40
N ARG A 169 -18.18 -10.39 6.87
CA ARG A 169 -18.58 -9.03 7.23
C ARG A 169 -20.00 -8.67 6.76
N LEU A 170 -20.47 -9.26 5.65
CA LEU A 170 -21.86 -9.14 5.22
C LEU A 170 -22.84 -9.77 6.22
N LYS A 171 -22.42 -10.84 6.92
CA LYS A 171 -23.19 -11.50 7.98
C LYS A 171 -23.07 -10.77 9.32
N ASP A 172 -21.89 -10.22 9.60
CA ASP A 172 -21.58 -9.46 10.81
C ASP A 172 -20.73 -8.22 10.47
N PRO A 173 -21.36 -7.06 10.24
CA PRO A 173 -20.64 -5.82 9.91
C PRO A 173 -19.75 -5.26 11.02
N SER A 174 -19.79 -5.82 12.24
CA SER A 174 -18.89 -5.42 13.32
C SER A 174 -17.46 -5.96 13.13
N ILE A 175 -17.30 -6.97 12.27
CA ILE A 175 -16.01 -7.52 11.90
C ILE A 175 -15.25 -6.47 11.05
N PRO A 176 -14.03 -6.06 11.46
CA PRO A 176 -13.27 -5.07 10.71
C PRO A 176 -12.64 -5.67 9.44
N PRO A 177 -12.19 -4.85 8.49
CA PRO A 177 -11.44 -5.33 7.32
C PRO A 177 -10.13 -6.02 7.72
N LEU A 178 -9.60 -6.88 6.85
CA LEU A 178 -8.35 -7.64 7.05
C LEU A 178 -7.20 -6.71 7.41
N ILE A 179 -7.11 -5.56 6.77
CA ILE A 179 -6.03 -4.59 7.00
C ILE A 179 -5.96 -4.11 8.47
N VAL A 180 -7.11 -4.01 9.14
CA VAL A 180 -7.19 -3.63 10.55
C VAL A 180 -6.84 -4.81 11.46
N GLU A 181 -7.28 -6.01 11.11
CA GLU A 181 -6.95 -7.25 11.84
C GLU A 181 -5.44 -7.55 11.79
N GLN A 182 -4.81 -7.24 10.67
CA GLN A 182 -3.36 -7.35 10.46
C GLN A 182 -2.54 -6.27 11.18
N GLY A 183 -3.21 -5.26 11.76
CA GLY A 183 -2.54 -4.15 12.45
C GLY A 183 -1.83 -3.18 11.52
N THR A 184 -2.19 -3.15 10.24
CA THR A 184 -1.62 -2.21 9.27
C THR A 184 -2.08 -0.79 9.60
N GLU A 185 -1.12 0.11 9.76
CA GLU A 185 -1.39 1.52 10.01
C GLU A 185 -2.00 2.20 8.78
N MET A 186 -2.99 3.08 9.00
CA MET A 186 -3.62 3.81 7.90
C MET A 186 -2.71 4.98 7.46
N PRO A 187 -2.36 5.10 6.16
CA PRO A 187 -1.43 6.09 5.62
C PRO A 187 -1.80 7.55 5.94
N MET A 188 -0.93 8.31 6.58
CA MET A 188 -1.02 9.78 6.72
C MET A 188 -0.19 10.44 5.60
N PRO A 189 -0.51 11.67 5.16
CA PRO A 189 0.39 12.43 4.28
C PRO A 189 1.79 12.51 4.90
N ASP A 190 2.82 12.28 4.07
CA ASP A 190 4.24 12.35 4.44
C ASP A 190 4.70 13.80 4.73
#